data_AF-A0A4W5QXN6-F1
#
_entry.id   AF-A0A4W5QXN6-F1
#
_cell.length_a   1.000
_cell.length_b   1.000
_cell.length_c   1.000
_cell.angle_alpha   90.00
_cell.angle_beta   90.00
_cell.angle_gamma   90.00
#
_symmetry.space_group_name_H-M   'P 1'
#
loop_
_entity.id
_entity.type
_entity.pdbx_description
1 polymer ?
#
loop_
_entity_poly.entity_id
_entity_poly.type
_entity_poly.pdbx_seq_one_letter_code
_entity_poly.pdbx_strand_id
1 'polypeptide(L)'
;MSDDSRNNRMSCTVNLLNFYKDINREGMYIRYLYKLRDLHLDVENYTEAAYTLLLHSRLLKWSDDQCSPQFEVRSCQTQRQLKETLYDKIIGHFDKGKMWEEAITLCKELADQYEMEVFDYDLLSQSLKQQAKFYENIMKILRPKPDYFAVGYYGQGYPPFLRVGQPSQCLSLAHIFT
;
A
#
# COMPACT_ATOMS: atom_id res chain seq x y z
N MET A 1 3.33 10.74 23.17
CA MET A 1 2.02 10.24 22.68
C MET A 1 1.98 8.74 22.90
N SER A 2 1.04 8.24 23.72
CA SER A 2 0.92 6.79 24.03
C SER A 2 0.70 5.95 22.76
N ASP A 3 1.26 4.75 22.70
CA ASP A 3 1.07 3.81 21.58
C ASP A 3 -0.42 3.47 21.36
N ASP A 4 -1.22 3.43 22.43
CA ASP A 4 -2.68 3.26 22.36
C ASP A 4 -3.36 4.35 21.52
N SER A 5 -2.86 5.59 21.58
CA SER A 5 -3.40 6.69 20.79
C SER A 5 -3.12 6.51 19.30
N ARG A 6 -1.99 5.88 18.93
CA ARG A 6 -1.63 5.63 17.52
C ARG A 6 -2.43 4.47 16.94
N ASN A 7 -2.54 3.37 17.67
CA ASN A 7 -3.36 2.22 17.24
C ASN A 7 -4.82 2.63 17.05
N ASN A 8 -5.38 3.40 17.99
CA ASN A 8 -6.73 3.94 17.85
C ASN A 8 -6.87 4.85 16.63
N ARG A 9 -5.89 5.71 16.34
CA ARG A 9 -5.88 6.56 15.14
C ARG A 9 -5.85 5.74 13.85
N MET A 10 -5.03 4.69 13.76
CA MET A 10 -4.99 3.78 12.61
C MET A 10 -6.34 3.09 12.43
N SER A 11 -6.90 2.48 13.48
CA SER A 11 -8.22 1.81 13.41
C SER A 11 -9.35 2.76 13.01
N CYS A 12 -9.39 3.98 13.56
CA CYS A 12 -10.38 4.99 13.17
C CYS A 12 -10.21 5.39 11.69
N THR A 13 -8.97 5.50 11.21
CA THR A 13 -8.68 5.86 9.81
C THR A 13 -9.14 4.76 8.86
N VAL A 14 -8.90 3.49 9.19
CA VAL A 14 -9.39 2.33 8.42
C VAL A 14 -10.92 2.28 8.38
N ASN A 15 -11.60 2.54 9.50
CA ASN A 15 -13.07 2.57 9.52
C ASN A 15 -13.62 3.67 8.59
N LEU A 16 -13.00 4.85 8.59
CA LEU A 16 -13.38 5.94 7.68
C LEU A 16 -13.07 5.59 6.21
N LEU A 17 -11.95 4.91 5.95
CA LEU A 17 -11.63 4.40 4.61
C LEU A 17 -12.72 3.47 4.08
N ASN A 18 -13.12 2.47 4.88
CA ASN A 18 -14.19 1.55 4.49
C ASN A 18 -15.49 2.29 4.24
N PHE A 19 -15.86 3.23 5.11
CA PHE A 19 -17.05 4.06 4.92
C PHE A 19 -17.00 4.84 3.59
N TYR A 20 -15.90 5.54 3.28
CA TYR A 20 -15.77 6.32 2.05
C TYR A 20 -15.73 5.45 0.78
N LYS A 21 -15.20 4.22 0.90
CA LYS A 21 -15.25 3.22 -0.15
C LYS A 21 -16.69 2.79 -0.41
N ASP A 22 -17.46 2.46 0.63
CA ASP A 22 -18.85 1.98 0.51
C ASP A 22 -19.78 3.05 -0.09
N ILE A 23 -19.56 4.32 0.22
CA ILE A 23 -20.34 5.43 -0.36
C ILE A 23 -19.77 5.97 -1.67
N ASN A 24 -18.79 5.29 -2.28
CA ASN A 24 -18.12 5.67 -3.54
C ASN A 24 -17.61 7.13 -3.57
N ARG A 25 -17.07 7.62 -2.45
CA ARG A 25 -16.45 8.96 -2.37
C ARG A 25 -14.94 8.84 -2.56
N GLU A 26 -14.54 8.58 -3.81
CA GLU A 26 -13.16 8.26 -4.20
C GLU A 26 -12.13 9.30 -3.72
N GLY A 27 -12.36 10.60 -3.96
CA GLY A 27 -11.43 11.65 -3.51
C GLY A 27 -11.19 11.66 -1.99
N MET A 28 -12.23 11.37 -1.19
CA MET A 28 -12.07 11.24 0.28
C MET A 28 -11.36 9.93 0.63
N TYR A 29 -11.70 8.83 -0.02
CA TYR A 29 -11.03 7.55 0.16
C TYR A 29 -9.51 7.70 -0.06
N ILE A 30 -9.09 8.28 -1.19
CA ILE A 30 -7.68 8.54 -1.49
C ILE A 30 -7.03 9.42 -0.43
N ARG A 31 -7.68 10.53 -0.04
CA ARG A 31 -7.15 11.42 1.00
C ARG A 31 -6.89 10.67 2.31
N TYR A 32 -7.76 9.75 2.69
CA TYR A 32 -7.58 8.94 3.89
C TYR A 32 -6.55 7.81 3.71
N LEU A 33 -6.30 7.32 2.49
CA LEU A 33 -5.20 6.39 2.22
C LEU A 33 -3.86 7.05 2.51
N TYR A 34 -3.68 8.31 2.07
CA TYR A 34 -2.47 9.07 2.36
C TYR A 34 -2.30 9.35 3.85
N LYS A 35 -3.39 9.66 4.58
CA LYS A 35 -3.34 9.77 6.05
C LYS A 35 -2.92 8.46 6.73
N LEU A 36 -3.45 7.33 6.27
CA LEU A 36 -3.09 6.02 6.82
C LEU A 36 -1.63 5.66 6.52
N ARG A 37 -1.18 5.92 5.29
CA ARG A 37 0.24 5.78 4.91
C ARG A 37 1.14 6.58 5.84
N ASP A 38 0.81 7.84 6.11
CA ASP A 38 1.62 8.69 6.99
C ASP A 38 1.70 8.11 8.41
N LEU A 39 0.57 7.62 8.94
CA LEU A 39 0.56 6.89 10.22
C LEU A 39 1.45 5.64 10.20
N HIS A 40 1.51 4.89 9.10
CA HIS A 40 2.41 3.74 8.95
C HIS A 40 3.88 4.17 8.89
N LEU A 41 4.19 5.24 8.18
CA LEU A 41 5.56 5.76 8.09
C LEU A 41 6.07 6.31 9.42
N ASP A 42 5.20 6.94 10.23
CA ASP A 42 5.53 7.43 11.57
C ASP A 42 6.01 6.33 12.53
N VAL A 43 5.63 5.07 12.27
CA VAL A 43 6.05 3.89 13.06
C VAL A 43 6.93 2.93 12.25
N GLU A 44 7.48 3.39 11.12
CA GLU A 44 8.37 2.62 10.24
C GLU A 44 7.75 1.31 9.68
N ASN A 45 6.42 1.22 9.63
CA ASN A 45 5.69 0.12 9.00
C ASN A 45 5.66 0.28 7.47
N TYR A 46 6.83 0.20 6.82
CA TYR A 46 6.97 0.44 5.39
C TYR A 46 6.15 -0.52 4.52
N THR A 47 6.04 -1.78 4.90
CA THR A 47 5.24 -2.78 4.19
C THR A 47 3.76 -2.38 4.13
N GLU A 48 3.19 -1.97 5.26
CA GLU A 48 1.79 -1.53 5.33
C GLU A 48 1.57 -0.20 4.62
N ALA A 49 2.55 0.71 4.67
CA ALA A 49 2.53 1.95 3.89
C ALA A 49 2.52 1.67 2.37
N ALA A 50 3.30 0.69 1.91
CA ALA A 50 3.36 0.25 0.52
C ALA A 50 2.02 -0.32 0.07
N TYR A 51 1.46 -1.24 0.85
CA TYR A 51 0.16 -1.83 0.56
C TYR A 51 -0.99 -0.80 0.59
N THR A 52 -0.93 0.19 1.50
CA THR A 52 -1.88 1.31 1.52
C THR A 52 -1.85 2.12 0.21
N LEU A 53 -0.66 2.39 -0.33
CA LEU A 53 -0.52 3.08 -1.61
C LEU A 53 -0.93 2.20 -2.81
N LEU A 54 -0.77 0.87 -2.70
CA LEU A 54 -1.25 -0.06 -3.71
C LEU A 54 -2.78 0.00 -3.88
N LEU A 55 -3.52 0.31 -2.81
CA LEU A 55 -4.96 0.55 -2.91
C LEU A 55 -5.30 1.76 -3.80
N HIS A 56 -4.45 2.80 -3.80
CA HIS A 56 -4.62 3.94 -4.69
C HIS A 56 -4.25 3.57 -6.14
N SER A 57 -3.14 2.85 -6.35
CA SER A 57 -2.72 2.49 -7.71
C SER A 57 -3.72 1.57 -8.42
N ARG A 58 -4.49 0.76 -7.68
CA ARG A 58 -5.60 -0.08 -8.21
C ARG A 58 -6.77 0.74 -8.78
N LEU A 59 -6.91 2.01 -8.39
CA LEU A 59 -7.92 2.93 -8.95
C LEU A 59 -7.49 3.51 -10.30
N LEU A 60 -6.19 3.40 -10.64
CA LEU A 60 -5.60 3.98 -11.84
C LEU A 60 -5.48 2.93 -12.95
N LYS A 61 -5.63 3.40 -14.19
CA LYS A 61 -5.40 2.59 -15.40
C LYS A 61 -4.06 2.96 -16.04
N TRP A 62 -3.49 2.01 -16.78
CA TRP A 62 -2.39 2.27 -17.70
C TRP A 62 -2.93 2.98 -18.95
N SER A 63 -3.31 4.24 -18.80
CA SER A 63 -3.81 5.07 -19.90
C SER A 63 -3.23 6.47 -19.86
N ASP A 64 -3.22 7.12 -21.01
CA ASP A 64 -2.80 8.51 -21.18
C ASP A 64 -3.93 9.51 -20.90
N ASP A 65 -5.06 9.02 -20.35
CA ASP A 65 -6.16 9.87 -19.90
C ASP A 65 -5.68 10.81 -18.79
N GLN A 66 -6.23 12.01 -18.76
CA GLN A 66 -5.93 12.95 -17.69
C GLN A 66 -6.38 12.40 -16.32
N CYS A 67 -5.57 12.68 -15.30
CA CYS A 67 -5.99 12.40 -13.93
C CYS A 67 -7.24 13.22 -13.60
N SER A 68 -8.21 12.60 -12.91
CA SER A 68 -9.39 13.32 -12.40
C SER A 68 -8.95 14.54 -11.58
N PRO A 69 -9.62 15.69 -11.69
CA PRO A 69 -9.29 16.89 -10.91
C PRO A 69 -9.41 16.69 -9.38
N GLN A 70 -10.00 15.57 -8.94
CA GLN A 70 -10.06 15.16 -7.54
C GLN A 70 -8.71 14.64 -7.01
N PHE A 71 -7.78 14.23 -7.87
CA PHE A 71 -6.42 13.88 -7.49
C PHE A 71 -5.61 15.18 -7.35
N GLU A 72 -5.50 15.73 -6.14
CA GLU A 72 -4.73 16.96 -5.85
C GLU A 72 -3.21 16.85 -6.13
N VAL A 73 -2.73 15.75 -6.72
CA VAL A 73 -1.34 15.55 -7.10
C VAL A 73 -1.06 16.31 -8.40
N ARG A 74 -0.80 17.62 -8.28
CA ARG A 74 -0.60 18.57 -9.39
C ARG A 74 0.64 18.33 -10.28
N SER A 75 1.34 17.19 -10.14
CA SER A 75 2.60 16.92 -10.86
C SER A 75 2.46 15.96 -12.04
N CYS A 76 1.43 15.12 -12.09
CA CYS A 76 1.29 14.07 -13.11
C CYS A 76 0.19 14.45 -14.09
N GLN A 77 0.48 14.37 -15.40
CA GLN A 77 -0.46 14.78 -16.45
C GLN A 77 -1.44 13.64 -16.81
N THR A 78 -0.97 12.38 -16.75
CA THR A 78 -1.75 11.20 -17.12
C THR A 78 -1.87 10.18 -15.99
N GLN A 79 -2.88 9.30 -16.08
CA GLN A 79 -3.05 8.20 -15.11
C GLN A 79 -1.85 7.24 -15.12
N ARG A 80 -1.29 6.93 -16.29
CA ARG A 80 -0.06 6.15 -16.45
C ARG A 80 1.09 6.75 -15.63
N GLN A 81 1.38 8.04 -15.79
CA GLN A 81 2.46 8.72 -15.06
C GLN A 81 2.24 8.72 -13.55
N LEU A 82 1.00 8.93 -13.10
CA LEU A 82 0.66 8.88 -11.67
C LEU A 82 0.85 7.46 -11.11
N LYS A 83 0.42 6.44 -11.86
CA LYS A 83 0.54 5.04 -11.47
C LYS A 83 2.01 4.60 -11.40
N GLU A 84 2.82 5.00 -12.36
CA GLU A 84 4.27 4.78 -12.36
C GLU A 84 4.94 5.44 -11.15
N THR A 85 4.65 6.72 -10.89
CA THR A 85 5.17 7.44 -9.71
C THR A 85 4.75 6.78 -8.38
N LEU A 86 3.55 6.20 -8.33
CA LEU A 86 3.10 5.41 -7.18
C LEU A 86 3.89 4.12 -7.06
N TYR A 87 4.08 3.39 -8.16
CA TYR A 87 4.84 2.14 -8.17
C TYR A 87 6.26 2.35 -7.67
N ASP A 88 6.96 3.41 -8.10
CA ASP A 88 8.30 3.73 -7.61
C ASP A 88 8.34 3.91 -6.08
N LYS A 89 7.35 4.63 -5.53
CA LYS A 89 7.23 4.83 -4.08
C LYS A 89 6.92 3.52 -3.36
N ILE A 90 6.00 2.72 -3.89
CA ILE A 90 5.59 1.42 -3.33
C ILE A 90 6.77 0.45 -3.33
N ILE A 91 7.50 0.34 -4.43
CA ILE A 91 8.71 -0.48 -4.56
C ILE A 91 9.77 -0.01 -3.56
N GLY A 92 9.98 1.30 -3.41
CA GLY A 92 10.90 1.84 -2.41
C GLY A 92 10.49 1.50 -0.97
N HIS A 93 9.20 1.49 -0.66
CA HIS A 93 8.69 1.04 0.64
C HIS A 93 8.84 -0.47 0.85
N PHE A 94 8.58 -1.29 -0.17
CA PHE A 94 8.80 -2.72 -0.12
C PHE A 94 10.28 -3.09 0.04
N ASP A 95 11.21 -2.36 -0.59
CA ASP A 95 12.66 -2.59 -0.37
C ASP A 95 13.03 -2.35 1.10
N LYS A 96 12.54 -1.25 1.70
CA LYS A 96 12.74 -0.97 3.14
C LYS A 96 12.10 -2.03 4.04
N GLY A 97 10.90 -2.49 3.68
CA GLY A 97 10.19 -3.57 4.36
C GLY A 97 10.73 -4.97 4.08
N LYS A 98 11.73 -5.12 3.21
CA LYS A 98 12.29 -6.39 2.71
C LYS A 98 11.26 -7.33 2.08
N MET A 99 10.21 -6.76 1.49
CA MET A 99 9.17 -7.46 0.73
C MET A 99 9.54 -7.52 -0.76
N TRP A 100 10.69 -8.13 -1.06
CA TRP A 100 11.29 -8.10 -2.39
C TRP A 100 10.47 -8.85 -3.45
N GLU A 101 9.73 -9.89 -3.08
CA GLU A 101 8.84 -10.63 -3.99
C GLU A 101 7.71 -9.74 -4.53
N GLU A 102 7.12 -8.93 -3.65
CA GLU A 102 6.09 -7.95 -4.00
C GLU A 102 6.68 -6.83 -4.86
N ALA A 103 7.87 -6.33 -4.50
CA ALA A 103 8.58 -5.34 -5.28
C ALA A 103 8.90 -5.83 -6.71
N ILE A 104 9.38 -7.08 -6.85
CA ILE A 104 9.64 -7.72 -8.15
C ILE A 104 8.37 -7.79 -8.99
N THR A 105 7.22 -8.09 -8.38
CA THR A 105 5.94 -8.20 -9.08
C THR A 105 5.57 -6.87 -9.74
N LEU A 106 5.74 -5.75 -9.02
CA LEU A 106 5.51 -4.41 -9.57
C LEU A 106 6.56 -4.02 -10.62
N CYS A 107 7.83 -4.37 -10.42
CA CYS A 107 8.87 -4.14 -11.43
C CYS A 107 8.58 -4.87 -12.74
N LYS A 108 8.01 -6.08 -12.69
CA LYS A 108 7.61 -6.83 -13.89
C LYS A 108 6.48 -6.13 -14.64
N GLU A 109 5.46 -5.66 -13.94
CA GLU A 109 4.38 -4.89 -14.57
C GLU A 109 4.93 -3.60 -15.23
N LEU A 110 5.85 -2.89 -14.57
CA LEU A 110 6.53 -1.74 -15.18
C LEU A 110 7.36 -2.13 -16.41
N ALA A 111 8.11 -3.23 -16.33
CA ALA A 111 8.91 -3.72 -17.46
C ALA A 111 8.02 -4.03 -18.67
N ASP A 112 6.87 -4.69 -18.46
CA ASP A 112 5.90 -4.96 -19.53
C ASP A 112 5.39 -3.65 -20.17
N GLN A 113 5.11 -2.62 -19.36
CA GLN A 113 4.71 -1.31 -19.88
C GLN A 113 5.82 -0.64 -20.69
N TYR A 114 7.06 -0.66 -20.19
CA TYR A 114 8.20 -0.04 -20.86
C TYR A 114 8.58 -0.75 -22.16
N GLU A 115 8.43 -2.08 -22.21
CA GLU A 115 8.78 -2.86 -23.39
C GLU A 115 7.68 -2.85 -24.47
N MET A 116 6.40 -2.97 -24.07
CA MET A 116 5.30 -3.22 -25.00
C MET A 116 4.42 -2.01 -25.31
N GLU A 117 4.36 -1.01 -24.42
CA GLU A 117 3.42 0.11 -24.55
C GLU A 117 4.12 1.42 -24.90
N VAL A 118 5.15 1.81 -24.14
CA VAL A 118 5.83 3.11 -24.32
C VAL A 118 7.19 3.01 -25.00
N PHE A 119 7.74 1.80 -25.15
CA PHE A 119 9.04 1.52 -25.78
C PHE A 119 10.22 2.30 -25.17
N ASP A 120 10.18 2.52 -23.85
CA ASP A 120 11.26 3.18 -23.10
C ASP A 120 12.27 2.16 -22.58
N TYR A 121 13.27 1.86 -23.41
CA TYR A 121 14.29 0.86 -23.09
C TYR A 121 15.27 1.30 -21.99
N ASP A 122 15.40 2.60 -21.73
CA ASP A 122 16.24 3.11 -20.64
C ASP A 122 15.59 2.82 -19.29
N LEU A 123 14.28 3.06 -19.15
CA LEU A 123 13.51 2.69 -17.97
C LEU A 123 13.37 1.17 -17.84
N LEU A 124 13.20 0.44 -18.95
CA LEU A 124 13.22 -1.03 -18.94
C LEU A 124 14.53 -1.57 -18.36
N SER A 125 15.68 -1.04 -18.80
CA SER A 125 17.00 -1.42 -18.28
C SER A 125 17.10 -1.22 -16.78
N GLN A 126 16.57 -0.09 -16.28
CA GLN A 126 16.55 0.21 -14.84
C GLN A 126 15.66 -0.76 -14.07
N SER A 127 14.45 -1.05 -14.57
CA SER A 127 13.54 -2.03 -13.95
C SER A 127 14.18 -3.42 -13.87
N LEU A 128 14.82 -3.89 -14.94
CA LEU A 128 15.48 -5.20 -14.96
C LEU A 128 16.67 -5.27 -13.97
N LYS A 129 17.47 -4.21 -13.88
CA LYS A 129 18.56 -4.12 -12.87
C LYS A 129 18.01 -4.16 -11.44
N GLN A 130 16.87 -3.51 -11.20
CA GLN A 130 16.22 -3.52 -9.90
C GLN A 130 15.67 -4.90 -9.55
N GLN A 131 15.05 -5.61 -10.51
CA GLN A 131 14.65 -7.00 -10.33
C GLN A 131 15.85 -7.90 -9.99
N ALA A 132 16.96 -7.78 -10.71
CA ALA A 132 18.18 -8.53 -10.43
C ALA A 132 18.69 -8.29 -8.99
N LYS A 133 18.74 -7.02 -8.56
CA LYS A 133 19.09 -6.65 -7.17
C LYS A 133 18.17 -7.34 -6.17
N PHE A 134 16.86 -7.34 -6.40
CA PHE A 134 15.90 -7.97 -5.49
C PHE A 134 16.04 -9.50 -5.44
N TYR A 135 16.27 -10.16 -6.57
CA TYR A 135 16.58 -11.60 -6.59
C TYR A 135 17.83 -11.93 -5.80
N GLU A 136 18.89 -11.12 -5.94
CA GLU A 136 20.10 -11.29 -5.13
C GLU A 136 19.83 -11.07 -3.64
N ASN A 137 19.06 -10.04 -3.28
CA ASN A 137 18.71 -9.76 -1.90
C ASN A 137 17.95 -10.94 -1.27
N ILE A 138 16.98 -11.54 -1.97
CA ILE A 138 16.22 -12.70 -1.49
C ILE A 138 17.15 -13.87 -1.15
N MET A 139 18.17 -14.11 -1.97
CA MET A 139 19.09 -15.24 -1.80
C MET A 139 20.17 -14.97 -0.75
N LYS A 140 20.65 -13.73 -0.64
CA LYS A 140 21.86 -13.40 0.12
C LYS A 140 21.59 -12.74 1.47
N ILE A 141 20.44 -12.07 1.64
CA ILE A 141 20.14 -11.30 2.85
C ILE A 141 19.12 -12.06 3.70
N LEU A 142 19.49 -12.36 4.95
CA LEU A 142 18.61 -13.02 5.90
C LEU A 142 17.47 -12.09 6.33
N ARG A 143 16.23 -12.58 6.22
CA ARG A 143 15.03 -11.93 6.78
C ARG A 143 14.64 -12.63 8.09
N PRO A 144 14.53 -11.89 9.22
CA PRO A 144 13.98 -12.45 10.44
C PRO A 144 12.56 -12.98 10.18
N LYS A 145 12.26 -14.18 10.69
CA LYS A 145 10.91 -14.72 10.61
C LYS A 145 9.99 -13.87 11.50
N PRO A 146 8.83 -13.41 11.00
CA PRO A 146 7.88 -12.68 11.83
C PRO A 146 7.19 -13.62 12.82
N ASP A 147 6.94 -13.10 14.03
CA ASP A 147 6.11 -13.74 15.04
C ASP A 147 4.68 -13.19 14.95
N TYR A 148 3.69 -14.07 15.06
CA TYR A 148 2.28 -13.72 15.02
C TYR A 148 1.62 -14.06 16.36
N PHE A 149 0.79 -13.15 16.87
CA PHE A 149 0.12 -13.28 18.16
C PHE A 149 -1.39 -13.26 17.99
N ALA A 150 -2.09 -14.16 18.69
CA ALA A 150 -3.54 -14.11 18.81
C ALA A 150 -3.93 -13.19 19.98
N VAL A 151 -4.73 -12.16 19.70
CA VAL A 151 -5.19 -11.18 20.70
C VAL A 151 -6.72 -11.21 20.77
N GLY A 152 -7.28 -11.49 21.94
CA GLY A 152 -8.73 -11.51 22.18
C GLY A 152 -9.17 -10.42 23.15
N TYR A 153 -10.16 -9.61 22.76
CA TYR A 153 -10.75 -8.59 23.62
C TYR A 153 -12.09 -9.10 24.20
N TYR A 154 -12.14 -9.27 25.53
CA TYR A 154 -13.29 -9.81 26.25
C TYR A 154 -13.95 -8.76 27.16
N GLY A 155 -15.28 -8.74 27.18
CA GLY A 155 -16.07 -7.85 28.04
C GLY A 155 -16.69 -6.66 27.32
N GLN A 156 -17.73 -6.08 27.95
CA GLN A 156 -18.55 -5.00 27.39
C GLN A 156 -17.86 -3.63 27.36
N GLY A 157 -16.67 -3.50 27.98
CA GLY A 157 -15.90 -2.25 28.00
C GLY A 157 -15.18 -1.93 26.68
N TYR A 158 -14.99 -2.92 25.81
CA TYR A 158 -14.31 -2.72 24.51
C TYR A 158 -15.28 -2.23 23.43
N PRO A 159 -14.81 -1.53 22.38
CA PRO A 159 -15.63 -1.23 21.21
C PRO A 159 -16.20 -2.50 20.56
N PRO A 160 -17.43 -2.47 19.99
CA PRO A 160 -18.05 -3.67 19.40
C PRO A 160 -17.20 -4.38 18.35
N PHE A 161 -16.44 -3.65 17.53
CA PHE A 161 -15.58 -4.20 16.48
C PHE A 161 -14.34 -4.95 16.98
N LEU A 162 -14.01 -4.88 18.28
CA LEU A 162 -12.89 -5.63 18.87
C LEU A 162 -13.34 -6.87 19.66
N ARG A 163 -14.63 -6.97 20.02
CA ARG A 163 -15.13 -7.99 20.94
C ARG A 163 -15.17 -9.38 20.29
N VAL A 164 -14.67 -10.39 21.00
CA VAL A 164 -14.75 -11.79 20.58
C VAL A 164 -16.23 -12.24 20.50
N GLY A 165 -16.64 -12.79 19.34
CA GLY A 165 -17.95 -13.43 19.15
C GLY A 165 -18.99 -12.65 18.33
N GLN A 166 -18.65 -11.49 17.74
CA GLN A 166 -19.49 -10.83 16.73
C GLN A 166 -19.06 -11.24 15.31
N PRO A 167 -19.97 -11.37 14.31
CA PRO A 167 -19.64 -11.83 12.95
C PRO A 167 -18.79 -10.85 12.11
N SER A 168 -18.16 -9.85 12.71
CA SER A 168 -17.59 -8.73 11.98
C SER A 168 -16.13 -8.53 12.33
N GLN A 169 -15.30 -9.03 11.41
CA GLN A 169 -13.93 -8.59 11.16
C GLN A 169 -12.91 -8.97 12.23
N CYS A 170 -12.31 -10.16 12.05
CA CYS A 170 -10.91 -10.34 12.40
C CYS A 170 -10.10 -9.29 11.63
N LEU A 171 -9.86 -8.14 12.27
CA LEU A 171 -8.91 -7.11 11.86
C LEU A 171 -7.49 -7.64 12.03
N SER A 172 -7.13 -8.69 11.29
CA SER A 172 -5.77 -8.79 10.82
C SER A 172 -5.64 -7.75 9.69
N LEU A 173 -4.56 -6.96 9.70
CA LEU A 173 -4.21 -6.16 8.51
C LEU A 173 -4.16 -7.02 7.24
N ALA A 174 -4.04 -8.35 7.37
CA ALA A 174 -4.14 -9.28 6.26
C ALA A 174 -5.47 -9.15 5.47
N HIS A 175 -6.61 -8.85 6.09
CA HIS A 175 -7.89 -8.76 5.35
C HIS A 175 -8.10 -7.46 4.56
N ILE A 176 -7.27 -6.43 4.76
CA ILE A 176 -7.32 -5.23 3.91
C ILE A 176 -6.51 -5.44 2.63
N PHE A 177 -5.56 -6.39 2.65
CA PHE A 177 -4.57 -6.57 1.61
C PHE A 177 -4.62 -7.91 0.85
N THR A 178 -5.46 -8.86 1.27
CA THR A 178 -5.90 -10.02 0.46
C THR A 178 -7.34 -9.84 -0.04
#